data_AF-A0A7W1MZ18-F1
#
_entry.id   AF-A0A7W1MZ18-F1
#
_cell.length_a   1.000
_cell.length_b   1.000
_cell.length_c   1.000
_cell.angle_alpha   90.00
_cell.angle_beta   90.00
_cell.angle_gamma   90.00
#
_symmetry.space_group_name_H-M   'P 1'
#
loop_
_entity.id
_entity.type
_entity.pdbx_description
1 polymer ?
#
loop_
_entity_poly.entity_id
_entity_poly.type
_entity_poly.pdbx_seq_one_letter_code
_entity_poly.pdbx_strand_id
1 'polypeptide(L)' 'MFSKMLARAGVRGWYLHMASLGSIGLCIGLWIRAKTVDQDERGNAERRALFVGLWPPMFWLIGDSVQDRE' A
#
# COMPACT_ATOMS: atom_id res chain seq x y z
N MET A 1 -3.48 -18.05 10.92
CA MET A 1 -4.20 -17.50 12.09
C MET A 1 -4.59 -16.03 11.85
N PHE A 2 -3.63 -15.19 11.45
CA PHE A 2 -3.84 -13.77 11.13
C PHE A 2 -4.92 -13.49 10.07
N SER A 3 -4.85 -14.12 8.90
CA SER A 3 -5.86 -13.96 7.84
C SER A 3 -7.26 -14.46 8.23
N LYS A 4 -7.35 -15.51 9.07
CA LYS A 4 -8.63 -15.96 9.64
C LYS A 4 -9.22 -14.92 10.61
N MET A 5 -8.38 -14.22 11.38
CA MET A 5 -8.83 -13.13 12.25
C MET A 5 -9.33 -11.94 11.44
N LEU A 6 -8.62 -11.57 10.36
CA LEU A 6 -9.04 -10.50 9.46
C LEU A 6 -10.39 -10.79 8.79
N ALA A 7 -10.57 -11.99 8.24
CA ALA A 7 -11.85 -12.42 7.67
C ALA A 7 -12.98 -12.38 8.71
N ARG A 8 -12.74 -12.87 9.93
CA ARG A 8 -13.72 -12.79 11.04
C ARG A 8 -14.03 -11.37 11.50
N ALA A 9 -13.09 -10.43 11.34
CA ALA A 9 -13.31 -9.02 11.61
C ALA A 9 -14.05 -8.29 10.47
N GLY A 10 -14.47 -9.01 9.42
CA GLY A 10 -15.19 -8.45 8.28
C GLY A 10 -14.29 -7.81 7.22
N VAL A 11 -12.96 -7.93 7.33
CA VAL A 11 -12.03 -7.49 6.28
C VAL A 11 -12.13 -8.48 5.13
N ARG A 12 -12.42 -7.97 3.94
CA ARG A 12 -12.48 -8.73 2.70
C ARG A 12 -11.20 -8.56 1.89
N GLY A 13 -10.76 -9.61 1.20
CA GLY A 13 -9.56 -9.62 0.37
C GLY A 13 -9.55 -8.50 -0.67
N TRP A 14 -10.71 -8.21 -1.27
CA TRP A 14 -10.81 -7.13 -2.25
C TRP A 14 -10.51 -5.74 -1.67
N TYR A 15 -10.80 -5.48 -0.38
CA TYR A 15 -10.39 -4.23 0.26
C TYR A 15 -8.87 -4.08 0.30
N LEU A 16 -8.16 -5.18 0.53
CA LEU A 16 -6.69 -5.21 0.56
C LEU A 16 -6.09 -5.14 -0.85
N HIS A 17 -6.72 -5.73 -1.86
CA HIS A 17 -6.32 -5.52 -3.26
C HIS A 17 -6.52 -4.06 -3.69
N MET A 18 -7.62 -3.41 -3.28
CA MET A 18 -7.82 -1.98 -3.51
C MET A 18 -6.79 -1.13 -2.76
N ALA A 19 -6.43 -1.48 -1.51
CA ALA A 19 -5.36 -0.82 -0.78
C ALA A 19 -3.98 -0.99 -1.47
N SER A 20 -3.74 -2.14 -2.09
CA SER A 20 -2.55 -2.42 -2.89
C SER A 20 -2.48 -1.48 -4.11
N LEU A 21 -3.54 -1.43 -4.92
CA LEU A 21 -3.61 -0.52 -6.07
C LEU A 21 -3.56 0.96 -5.64
N GLY A 22 -4.25 1.31 -4.55
CA GLY A 22 -4.21 2.65 -3.96
C GLY A 22 -2.81 3.04 -3.51
N SER A 23 -2.02 2.10 -2.99
CA SER A 23 -0.62 2.35 -2.60
C SER A 23 0.28 2.63 -3.81
N ILE A 24 0.03 1.99 -4.96
CA ILE A 24 0.72 2.33 -6.21
C ILE A 24 0.41 3.77 -6.61
N GLY A 25 -0.88 4.15 -6.62
CA GLY A 25 -1.31 5.51 -6.93
C GLY A 25 -0.70 6.54 -5.98
N LEU A 26 -0.71 6.25 -4.66
CA LEU A 26 -0.12 7.11 -3.64
C LEU A 26 1.40 7.24 -3.82
N CYS A 27 2.12 6.15 -4.10
CA CYS A 27 3.55 6.18 -4.40
C CYS A 27 3.86 7.11 -5.59
N ILE A 28 3.13 6.97 -6.70
CA ILE A 28 3.28 7.81 -7.88
C ILE A 28 2.98 9.28 -7.54
N GLY A 29 1.88 9.55 -6.82
CA GLY A 29 1.51 10.90 -6.40
C GLY A 29 2.57 11.55 -5.52
N LEU A 30 3.12 10.82 -4.54
CA LEU A 30 4.21 11.30 -3.68
C LEU A 30 5.50 11.52 -4.47
N TRP A 31 5.81 10.67 -5.45
CA TRP A 31 6.98 10.85 -6.30
C TRP A 31 6.85 12.09 -7.19
N ILE A 32 5.66 12.34 -7.75
CA ILE A 32 5.37 13.58 -8.49
C ILE A 32 5.49 14.79 -7.55
N ARG A 33 4.92 14.71 -6.35
CA ARG A 33 5.03 15.79 -5.34
C ARG A 33 6.48 16.05 -4.95
N ALA A 34 7.33 15.03 -4.86
CA ALA A 34 8.75 15.19 -4.57
C ALA A 34 9.50 16.04 -5.62
N LYS A 35 9.00 16.09 -6.87
CA LYS A 35 9.55 16.97 -7.91
C LYS A 35 9.18 18.44 -7.75
N THR A 36 8.27 18.75 -6.84
CA THR A 36 7.71 20.11 -6.62
C THR A 36 8.16 20.72 -5.29
N VAL A 37 9.01 20.04 -4.53
CA VAL A 37 9.62 20.55 -3.30
C VAL A 37 11.08 20.91 -3.54
N ASP A 38 11.63 21.77 -2.69
CA ASP A 38 13.03 22.18 -2.75
C ASP A 38 13.99 21.00 -2.51
N GLN A 39 15.24 21.14 -2.97
CA GLN A 39 16.22 20.06 -2.97
C GLN A 39 16.51 19.49 -1.56
N ASP A 40 16.46 20.33 -0.53
CA ASP A 40 16.66 19.91 0.86
C ASP A 40 15.55 18.96 1.35
N GLU A 41 14.31 19.17 0.89
CA GLU A 41 13.15 18.36 1.25
C GLU A 41 12.90 17.18 0.29
N ARG A 42 13.40 17.29 -0.94
CA ARG A 42 13.18 16.33 -2.02
C ARG A 42 13.63 14.92 -1.64
N GLY A 43 14.81 14.77 -1.03
CA GLY A 43 15.30 13.46 -0.61
C GLY A 43 14.39 12.78 0.42
N ASN A 44 13.78 13.55 1.33
CA ASN A 44 12.80 13.02 2.28
C ASN A 44 11.48 12.65 1.58
N ALA A 45 11.02 13.48 0.63
CA ALA A 45 9.81 13.20 -0.14
C ALA A 45 9.96 11.94 -1.02
N GLU A 46 11.11 11.75 -1.68
CA GLU A 46 11.42 10.56 -2.48
C GLU A 46 11.46 9.29 -1.62
N ARG A 47 12.07 9.34 -0.41
CA ARG A 47 12.06 8.19 0.52
C ARG A 47 10.65 7.78 0.95
N ARG A 48 9.76 8.76 1.19
CA ARG A 48 8.35 8.48 1.52
C ARG A 48 7.64 7.80 0.37
N ALA A 49 7.86 8.28 -0.87
CA ALA A 49 7.29 7.65 -2.06
C ALA A 49 7.78 6.19 -2.21
N LEU A 50 9.09 5.95 -2.10
CA LEU A 50 9.68 4.61 -2.17
C LEU A 50 9.13 3.68 -1.09
N PHE A 51 9.00 4.15 0.14
CA PHE A 51 8.47 3.35 1.24
C PHE A 51 7.03 2.89 0.96
N VAL A 52 6.17 3.79 0.48
CA VAL A 52 4.79 3.44 0.09
C VAL A 52 4.79 2.49 -1.11
N GLY A 53 5.74 2.63 -2.03
CA GLY A 53 5.92 1.73 -3.17
C GLY A 53 6.22 0.27 -2.81
N LEU A 54 6.59 -0.03 -1.56
CA LEU A 54 6.82 -1.39 -1.07
C LEU A 54 5.55 -2.06 -0.53
N TRP A 55 4.49 -1.29 -0.25
CA TRP A 55 3.25 -1.78 0.32
C TRP A 55 2.33 -2.57 -0.65
N PRO A 56 2.31 -2.33 -1.98
CA PRO A 56 1.45 -3.06 -2.90
C PRO A 56 1.57 -4.59 -2.83
N PRO A 57 2.77 -5.22 -2.92
CA PRO A 57 2.86 -6.67 -2.83
C PRO A 57 2.45 -7.19 -1.44
N MET A 58 2.73 -6.42 -0.37
CA MET A 58 2.29 -6.78 0.98
C MET A 58 0.77 -6.84 1.07
N PHE A 59 0.07 -5.77 0.71
CA PHE A 59 -1.39 -5.73 0.76
C PHE A 59 -2.02 -6.77 -0.17
N TRP A 60 -1.44 -6.99 -1.35
CA TRP A 60 -1.95 -7.98 -2.29
C TRP A 60 -1.90 -9.40 -1.72
N LEU A 61 -0.75 -9.82 -1.18
CA LEU A 61 -0.57 -11.16 -0.61
C LEU A 61 -1.41 -11.41 0.65
N ILE A 62 -1.61 -10.37 1.48
CA ILE A 62 -2.56 -10.46 2.61
C ILE A 62 -3.99 -10.58 2.06
N GLY A 63 -4.33 -9.83 1.01
CA GLY A 63 -5.61 -9.89 0.31
C GLY A 63 -5.92 -11.30 -0.19
N ASP A 64 -4.99 -11.91 -0.93
CA ASP A 64 -5.11 -13.30 -1.40
C ASP A 64 -5.31 -14.26 -0.22
N SER A 65 -4.50 -14.11 0.83
CA SER A 65 -4.62 -14.94 2.03
C SER A 65 -5.96 -14.80 2.76
N VAL A 66 -6.60 -13.63 2.71
CA VAL A 66 -7.91 -13.38 3.31
C VAL A 66 -9.00 -13.94 2.41
N GLN A 67 -8.93 -13.70 1.10
CA GLN A 67 -9.90 -14.19 0.11
C GLN A 67 -9.97 -15.72 0.06
N ASP A 68 -8.83 -16.41 0.22
CA ASP A 68 -8.79 -17.88 0.34
C ASP A 68 -9.55 -18.43 1.57
N ARG A 69 -9.93 -17.56 2.51
CA ARG A 69 -10.54 -17.91 3.80
C ARG A 69 -11.91 -17.27 4.02
N GLU A 70 -12.38 -16.45 3.08
CA GLU A 70 -13.77 -16.02 2.95
C GLU A 70 -14.65 -17.20 2.49
#